data_AF-A0A8C5KCZ9-F1
#
_entry.id   AF-A0A8C5KCZ9-F1
#
_cell.length_a   1.000
_cell.length_b   1.000
_cell.length_c   1.000
_cell.angle_alpha   90.00
_cell.angle_beta   90.00
_cell.angle_gamma   90.00
#
_symmetry.space_group_name_H-M   'P 1'
#
loop_
_entity.id
_entity.type
_entity.pdbx_description
1 polymer ?
#
loop_
_entity_poly.entity_id
_entity_poly.type
_entity_poly.pdbx_seq_one_letter_code
_entity_poly.pdbx_strand_id
1 'polypeptide(L)'
;PDYDRSQWLSDEFKVGLDFPNLPYLINGAHKITPSNAILCSLASKHKLCGGAEEERIWRDILENQVTDNHLHLGILCRSSGFGLKKVSAYMKTSCLWPRPVYLKVAAWVNK
;
A
#
# COMPACT_ATOMS: atom_id res chain seq x y z
N PRO A 1 -20.51 10.74 11.54
CA PRO A 1 -20.45 9.27 11.61
C PRO A 1 -19.91 8.88 12.98
N ASP A 2 -20.36 7.76 13.55
CA ASP A 2 -20.02 7.40 14.94
C ASP A 2 -18.68 6.64 15.07
N TYR A 3 -18.03 6.35 13.93
CA TYR A 3 -16.71 5.68 13.86
C TYR A 3 -16.60 4.42 14.72
N ASP A 4 -17.68 3.64 14.79
CA ASP A 4 -17.72 2.42 15.57
C ASP A 4 -16.73 1.39 14.99
N ARG A 5 -15.91 0.82 15.88
CA ARG A 5 -14.88 -0.19 15.57
C ARG A 5 -15.19 -1.54 16.22
N SER A 6 -16.34 -1.67 16.89
CA SER A 6 -16.76 -2.87 17.61
C SER A 6 -16.68 -4.14 16.76
N GLN A 7 -17.06 -4.04 15.48
CA GLN A 7 -17.01 -5.15 14.54
C GLN A 7 -15.59 -5.74 14.44
N TRP A 8 -14.57 -4.92 14.19
CA TRP A 8 -13.18 -5.39 14.10
C TRP A 8 -12.63 -5.84 15.46
N LEU A 9 -12.82 -5.01 16.50
CA LEU A 9 -12.27 -5.28 17.84
C LEU A 9 -12.81 -6.59 18.44
N SER A 10 -14.03 -6.99 18.06
CA SER A 10 -14.62 -8.26 18.52
C SER A 10 -14.00 -9.49 17.87
N ASP A 11 -13.42 -9.36 16.66
CA ASP A 11 -12.91 -10.48 15.86
C ASP A 11 -11.39 -10.52 15.74
N GLU A 12 -10.69 -9.43 16.03
CA GLU A 12 -9.24 -9.24 15.86
C GLU A 12 -8.40 -10.44 16.34
N PHE A 13 -8.66 -10.93 17.56
CA PHE A 13 -7.94 -12.06 18.14
C PHE A 13 -8.50 -13.44 17.74
N LYS A 14 -9.72 -13.51 17.21
CA LYS A 14 -10.35 -14.77 16.77
C LYS A 14 -9.80 -15.24 15.42
N VAL A 15 -9.36 -14.32 14.59
CA VAL A 15 -8.79 -14.63 13.26
C VAL A 15 -7.46 -15.38 13.39
N GLY A 16 -6.76 -15.26 14.53
CA GLY A 16 -5.51 -15.96 14.81
C GLY A 16 -4.39 -15.50 13.88
N LEU A 17 -4.28 -14.19 13.69
CA LEU A 17 -3.14 -13.53 13.03
C LEU A 17 -1.99 -13.42 14.01
N ASP A 18 -0.76 -13.64 13.56
CA ASP A 18 0.43 -13.45 14.40
C ASP A 18 0.60 -11.99 14.80
N PHE A 19 0.30 -11.07 13.88
CA PHE A 19 0.27 -9.63 14.10
C PHE A 19 -1.10 -9.09 13.68
N PRO A 20 -2.09 -9.02 14.60
CA PRO A 20 -3.42 -8.54 14.29
C PRO A 20 -3.38 -7.08 13.83
N ASN A 21 -3.79 -6.84 12.58
CA ASN A 21 -3.88 -5.52 11.99
C ASN A 21 -4.77 -5.57 10.73
N LEU A 22 -5.25 -4.40 10.31
CA LEU A 22 -5.91 -4.22 9.02
C LEU A 22 -4.95 -3.56 8.01
N PRO A 23 -4.96 -3.96 6.72
CA PRO A 23 -5.67 -5.12 6.16
C PRO A 23 -4.96 -6.45 6.47
N TYR A 24 -5.70 -7.55 6.40
CA TYR A 24 -5.18 -8.93 6.47
C TYR A 24 -5.66 -9.76 5.28
N LEU A 25 -4.93 -10.85 4.97
CA LEU A 25 -5.34 -11.85 3.97
C LEU A 25 -5.28 -13.25 4.59
N ILE A 26 -6.38 -14.00 4.49
CA ILE A 26 -6.42 -15.44 4.82
C ILE A 26 -6.48 -16.21 3.50
N ASN A 27 -5.43 -16.98 3.21
CA ASN A 27 -5.35 -17.80 2.00
C ASN A 27 -4.98 -19.24 2.39
N GLY A 28 -6.00 -20.05 2.64
CA GLY A 28 -5.86 -21.40 3.20
C GLY A 28 -5.25 -21.35 4.59
N ALA A 29 -4.15 -22.07 4.79
CA ALA A 29 -3.41 -22.06 6.05
C ALA A 29 -2.63 -20.77 6.31
N HIS A 30 -2.36 -19.96 5.27
CA HIS A 30 -1.53 -18.77 5.41
C HIS A 30 -2.40 -17.57 5.79
N LYS A 31 -2.08 -16.95 6.93
CA LYS A 31 -2.70 -15.72 7.40
C LYS A 31 -1.64 -14.63 7.42
N ILE A 32 -1.88 -13.54 6.70
CA ILE A 32 -0.82 -12.60 6.31
C ILE A 32 -1.22 -11.17 6.68
N THR A 33 -0.32 -10.51 7.39
CA THR A 33 -0.28 -9.07 7.68
C THR A 33 1.21 -8.65 7.66
N PRO A 34 1.57 -7.40 7.29
CA PRO A 34 0.75 -6.25 6.84
C PRO A 34 0.56 -6.17 5.31
N SER A 35 -0.03 -5.07 4.80
CA SER A 35 -0.38 -4.85 3.37
C SER A 35 0.71 -5.20 2.36
N ASN A 36 1.97 -4.81 2.63
CA ASN A 36 3.08 -5.09 1.72
C ASN A 36 3.39 -6.60 1.66
N ALA A 37 3.34 -7.30 2.80
CA ALA A 37 3.50 -8.75 2.84
C ALA A 37 2.37 -9.47 2.09
N ILE A 38 1.14 -8.94 2.16
CA ILE A 38 0.01 -9.43 1.36
C ILE A 38 0.30 -9.28 -0.14
N LEU A 39 0.75 -8.11 -0.58
CA LEU A 39 1.10 -7.84 -1.97
C LEU A 39 2.24 -8.76 -2.45
N CYS A 40 3.31 -8.91 -1.66
CA CYS A 40 4.44 -9.77 -1.99
C CYS A 40 4.04 -11.26 -2.05
N SER A 41 3.12 -11.71 -1.18
CA SER A 41 2.59 -13.07 -1.20
C SER A 41 1.80 -13.36 -2.49
N LEU A 42 0.95 -12.42 -2.91
CA LEU A 42 0.22 -12.51 -4.17
C LEU A 42 1.16 -12.46 -5.37
N ALA A 43 2.09 -11.50 -5.38
CA ALA A 43 3.07 -11.36 -6.46
C ALA A 43 3.93 -12.62 -6.60
N SER A 44 4.35 -13.23 -5.49
CA SER A 44 5.14 -14.47 -5.51
C SER A 44 4.34 -15.65 -6.09
N LYS A 45 3.06 -15.81 -5.69
CA LYS A 45 2.16 -16.85 -6.22
C LYS A 45 1.95 -16.73 -7.73
N HIS A 46 1.98 -15.51 -8.26
CA HIS A 46 1.78 -15.23 -9.67
C HIS A 46 3.08 -14.95 -10.45
N LYS A 47 4.27 -15.18 -9.85
CA LYS A 47 5.59 -14.94 -10.45
C LYS A 47 5.80 -13.49 -10.94
N LEU A 48 5.27 -12.52 -10.21
CA LEU A 48 5.34 -11.08 -10.51
C LEU A 48 6.46 -10.34 -9.75
N CYS A 49 7.31 -11.05 -9.01
CA CYS A 49 8.37 -10.43 -8.20
C CYS A 49 9.68 -10.14 -8.95
N GLY A 50 9.80 -10.52 -10.23
CA GLY A 50 11.06 -10.43 -10.98
C GLY A 50 11.98 -11.64 -10.73
N GLY A 51 12.58 -12.14 -11.81
CA GLY A 51 13.46 -13.30 -11.79
C GLY A 51 14.91 -12.92 -11.50
N ALA A 52 15.36 -11.78 -12.03
CA ALA A 52 16.73 -11.30 -11.89
C ALA A 52 16.93 -10.51 -10.59
N GLU A 53 18.16 -10.51 -10.07
CA GLU A 53 18.53 -9.75 -8.86
C GLU A 53 18.22 -8.25 -9.01
N GLU A 54 18.55 -7.68 -10.17
CA GLU A 54 18.30 -6.27 -10.46
C GLU A 54 16.80 -5.91 -10.37
N GLU A 55 15.91 -6.75 -10.91
CA GLU A 55 14.46 -6.53 -10.85
C GLU A 55 13.95 -6.57 -9.39
N ARG A 56 14.55 -7.41 -8.55
CA ARG A 56 14.21 -7.49 -7.12
C ARG A 56 14.67 -6.24 -6.37
N ILE A 57 15.88 -5.76 -6.65
CA ILE A 57 16.40 -4.51 -6.08
C ILE A 57 15.50 -3.34 -6.47
N TRP A 58 15.13 -3.23 -7.75
CA TRP A 58 14.23 -2.18 -8.23
C TRP A 58 12.84 -2.24 -7.58
N ARG A 59 12.30 -3.44 -7.41
CA ARG A 59 11.03 -3.64 -6.68
C ARG A 59 11.15 -3.16 -5.24
N ASP A 60 12.22 -3.52 -4.53
CA ASP A 60 12.38 -3.17 -3.11
C ASP A 60 12.59 -1.66 -2.92
N ILE A 61 13.32 -1.01 -3.84
CA ILE A 61 13.44 0.46 -3.87
C ILE A 61 12.07 1.11 -4.09
N LEU A 62 11.32 0.63 -5.09
CA LEU A 62 10.01 1.20 -5.43
C LEU A 62 9.01 1.02 -4.28
N GLU A 63 9.00 -0.16 -3.65
CA GLU A 63 8.12 -0.47 -2.53
C GLU A 63 8.37 0.48 -1.35
N ASN A 64 9.63 0.68 -0.96
CA ASN A 64 9.98 1.59 0.12
C ASN A 64 9.61 3.04 -0.22
N GLN A 65 9.93 3.51 -1.42
CA GLN A 65 9.63 4.89 -1.85
C GLN A 65 8.11 5.16 -1.88
N VAL A 66 7.31 4.20 -2.32
CA VAL A 66 5.84 4.31 -2.32
C VAL A 66 5.29 4.28 -0.90
N THR A 67 5.83 3.43 -0.03
CA THR A 67 5.41 3.31 1.37
C THR A 67 5.68 4.61 2.15
N ASP A 68 6.87 5.20 1.98
CA ASP A 68 7.24 6.47 2.61
C ASP A 68 6.33 7.61 2.17
N ASN A 69 6.08 7.71 0.86
CA ASN A 69 5.17 8.71 0.30
C ASN A 69 3.74 8.52 0.80
N HIS A 70 3.26 7.27 0.89
CA HIS A 70 1.94 6.94 1.40
C HIS A 70 1.79 7.34 2.88
N LEU A 71 2.79 7.03 3.70
CA LEU A 71 2.79 7.39 5.12
C LEU A 71 2.80 8.91 5.30
N HIS A 72 3.65 9.62 4.55
CA HIS A 72 3.74 11.08 4.60
C HIS A 72 2.41 11.75 4.24
N LEU A 73 1.78 11.28 3.15
CA LEU A 73 0.46 11.74 2.75
C LEU A 73 -0.60 11.42 3.81
N GLY A 74 -0.56 10.22 4.40
CA GLY A 74 -1.47 9.82 5.46
C GLY A 74 -1.38 10.72 6.70
N ILE A 75 -0.17 11.07 7.13
CA ILE A 75 0.07 12.00 8.24
C ILE A 75 -0.51 13.38 7.90
N LEU A 76 -0.22 13.87 6.70
CA LEU A 76 -0.67 15.18 6.24
C LEU A 76 -2.19 15.29 6.17
N CYS A 77 -2.86 14.24 5.68
CA CYS A 77 -4.31 14.16 5.59
C CYS A 77 -5.00 14.03 6.96
N ARG A 78 -4.33 13.42 7.95
CA ARG A 78 -4.83 13.30 9.33
C ARG A 78 -4.51 14.51 10.21
N SER A 79 -3.74 15.49 9.71
CA SER A 79 -3.44 16.72 10.44
C SER A 79 -4.67 17.64 10.56
N SER A 80 -4.97 18.11 11.77
CA SER A 80 -6.25 18.70 12.17
C SER A 80 -6.59 20.10 11.64
N GLY A 81 -5.81 20.69 10.72
CA GLY A 81 -6.19 22.04 10.25
C GLY A 81 -5.41 22.73 9.14
N PHE A 82 -4.19 22.30 8.79
CA PHE A 82 -3.35 23.07 7.85
C PHE A 82 -2.88 22.28 6.63
N GLY A 83 -2.69 20.97 6.77
CA GLY A 83 -2.22 20.10 5.69
C GLY A 83 -3.21 20.00 4.53
N LEU A 84 -4.47 19.69 4.82
CA LEU A 84 -5.48 19.41 3.78
C LEU A 84 -5.74 20.58 2.82
N LYS A 85 -5.77 21.82 3.31
CA LYS A 85 -5.95 23.00 2.44
C LYS A 85 -4.75 23.20 1.51
N LYS A 86 -3.53 23.01 2.02
CA LYS A 86 -2.29 23.08 1.21
C LYS A 86 -2.17 21.92 0.23
N VAL A 87 -2.55 20.71 0.64
CA VAL A 87 -2.61 19.53 -0.24
C VAL A 87 -3.62 19.76 -1.34
N SER A 88 -4.83 20.21 -1.01
CA SER A 88 -5.86 20.51 -2.01
C SER A 88 -5.41 21.60 -2.98
N ALA A 89 -4.72 22.64 -2.49
CA ALA A 89 -4.14 23.67 -3.35
C ALA A 89 -3.03 23.09 -4.25
N TYR A 90 -2.08 22.34 -3.69
CA TYR A 90 -0.99 21.70 -4.42
C TYR A 90 -1.49 20.70 -5.48
N MET A 91 -2.50 19.89 -5.15
CA MET A 91 -3.10 18.95 -6.10
C MET A 91 -3.79 19.64 -7.28
N LYS A 92 -4.15 20.92 -7.15
CA LYS A 92 -4.74 21.74 -8.21
C LYS A 92 -3.71 22.50 -9.03
N THR A 93 -2.44 22.54 -8.63
CA THR A 93 -1.39 23.23 -9.41
C THR A 93 -0.84 22.32 -10.50
N SER A 94 -0.22 22.93 -11.51
CA SER A 94 0.56 22.23 -12.54
C SER A 94 1.82 21.55 -11.99
N CYS A 95 2.15 21.74 -10.71
CA CYS A 95 3.28 21.10 -10.05
C CYS A 95 2.98 19.65 -9.64
N LEU A 96 1.70 19.31 -9.46
CA LEU A 96 1.32 17.91 -9.33
C LEU A 96 1.43 17.27 -10.72
N TRP A 97 2.39 16.39 -10.89
CA TRP A 97 2.48 15.58 -12.09
C TRP A 97 1.38 14.51 -12.03
N PRO A 98 0.34 14.57 -12.89
CA PRO A 98 -0.74 13.59 -12.88
C PRO A 98 -0.28 12.21 -13.37
N ARG A 99 0.97 12.12 -13.86
CA ARG A 99 1.65 10.89 -14.25
C ARG A 99 2.99 10.81 -13.54
N PRO A 100 3.36 9.66 -12.96
CA PRO A 100 4.67 9.50 -12.34
C PRO A 100 5.77 9.73 -13.39
N VAL A 101 6.74 10.58 -13.08
CA VAL A 101 7.80 11.03 -14.01
C VAL A 101 8.66 9.88 -14.54
N TYR A 102 8.66 8.73 -13.84
CA TYR A 102 9.48 7.56 -14.19
C TYR A 102 8.72 6.23 -14.22
N LEU A 103 7.37 6.23 -14.25
CA LEU A 103 6.67 4.95 -14.49
C LEU A 103 6.76 4.59 -15.97
N LYS A 104 7.64 3.66 -16.32
CA LYS A 104 7.40 2.81 -17.49
C LYS A 104 6.17 1.98 -17.17
N VAL A 105 5.03 2.33 -17.75
CA VAL A 105 3.84 1.48 -17.69
C VAL A 105 4.20 0.16 -18.37
N ALA A 106 4.23 -0.93 -17.62
CA ALA A 106 4.34 -2.25 -18.21
C ALA A 106 3.09 -2.49 -19.05
N ALA A 107 3.23 -2.43 -20.38
CA ALA A 107 2.19 -2.83 -21.29
C ALA A 107 2.13 -4.36 -21.25
N TRP A 108 1.15 -4.90 -20.52
CA TRP A 108 0.83 -6.33 -20.57
C TRP A 108 0.15 -6.61 -21.91
N VAL A 109 0.96 -6.85 -22.94
CA VAL A 109 0.46 -7.38 -24.22
C VAL A 109 0.15 -8.85 -23.99
N ASN A 110 -1.14 -9.19 -23.90
CA ASN A 110 -1.60 -10.57 -23.99
C ASN A 110 -1.15 -11.13 -25.35
N LYS A 111 -0.37 -12.21 -25.33
CA LYS A 111 -0.16 -13.11 -26.47
C LYS A 111 -0.98 -14.37 -26.26
#